data_AF-A0A257QJ28-F1
#
_entry.id   AF-A0A257QJ28-F1
#
_cell.length_a   1.000
_cell.length_b   1.000
_cell.length_c   1.000
_cell.angle_alpha   90.00
_cell.angle_beta   90.00
_cell.angle_gamma   90.00
#
_symmetry.space_group_name_H-M   'P 1'
#
loop_
_entity.id
_entity.type
_entity.pdbx_description
1 polymer ?
#
loop_
_entity_poly.entity_id
_entity_poly.type
_entity_poly.pdbx_seq_one_letter_code
_entity_poly.pdbx_strand_id
1 'polypeptide(L)'
;SVLSTGGLDIQAPSVDAANALTFTGTAGTISSFEDRTKWAHNDPAGTLIPGGETVIIAAGTASISSAITETNSGTIIVSNAALIDTTSLVGNGIITIQNGGQVTLANSTGTDSGQSVVFGAGGTSLALNTLDLTGSTLGFGGTISGFGLNDDIVLGNSVLPAVALGSQVSLSYAGSLLTVAELNTAGSVTASSTLDVGTGYSASSFVALLGTNGVNIETPATVIEAPLTFSGTAGTLNSFEDPTKYVGHLAPGSSIVSGETVLVVSGTASIASTSPVANSGTINVTGTSTVFIDAATLSGGGTVAIGAGGHVTLANAAGTDTAQTILFGTGSATTLNGLDINDNSGGFGGTIAGFGAYDAITIGTSVLPAATAGDSYSESYNTATGVLTTKEL
;
A
#
# COMPACT_ATOMS: atom_id res chain seq x y z
N SER A 1 -12.48 45.69 -22.85
CA SER A 1 -11.55 45.55 -21.70
C SER A 1 -12.27 46.00 -20.45
N VAL A 2 -12.71 45.05 -19.62
CA VAL A 2 -13.20 45.32 -18.26
C VAL A 2 -12.28 44.51 -17.34
N LEU A 3 -11.51 45.21 -16.51
CA LEU A 3 -10.74 44.57 -15.44
C LEU A 3 -11.73 44.19 -14.33
N SER A 4 -11.88 42.90 -14.05
CA SER A 4 -12.33 42.43 -12.74
C SER A 4 -11.16 41.78 -12.02
N THR A 5 -11.06 42.09 -10.74
CA THR A 5 -10.03 41.61 -9.82
C THR A 5 -10.35 40.17 -9.40
N GLY A 6 -9.49 39.21 -9.75
CA GLY A 6 -9.37 37.95 -9.00
C GLY A 6 -9.52 36.61 -9.72
N GLY A 7 -9.54 36.55 -11.05
CA GLY A 7 -9.52 35.26 -11.75
C GLY A 7 -9.09 35.42 -13.21
N LEU A 8 -8.22 34.52 -13.69
CA LEU A 8 -7.84 34.45 -15.09
C LEU A 8 -9.09 34.09 -15.91
N ASP A 9 -9.57 35.04 -16.72
CA ASP A 9 -10.69 34.85 -17.64
C ASP A 9 -10.18 34.13 -18.90
N ILE A 10 -10.27 32.81 -18.91
CA ILE A 10 -10.05 32.02 -20.14
C ILE A 10 -11.39 31.98 -20.88
N GLN A 11 -11.56 32.84 -21.88
CA GLN A 11 -12.62 32.68 -22.88
C GLN A 11 -12.29 31.46 -23.75
N ALA A 12 -13.17 30.46 -23.75
CA ALA A 12 -13.07 29.34 -24.69
C ALA A 12 -13.22 29.86 -26.13
N PRO A 13 -12.37 29.43 -27.09
CA PRO A 13 -12.64 29.66 -28.49
C PRO A 13 -13.97 28.99 -28.87
N SER A 14 -14.75 29.55 -29.81
CA SER A 14 -15.92 28.85 -30.34
C SER A 14 -15.46 27.56 -31.04
N VAL A 15 -16.00 26.41 -30.65
CA VAL A 15 -15.47 25.11 -31.07
C VAL A 15 -16.47 24.36 -31.97
N ASP A 16 -16.02 24.04 -33.17
CA ASP A 16 -16.61 23.06 -34.09
C ASP A 16 -16.28 21.64 -33.58
N ALA A 17 -17.14 20.64 -33.83
CA ALA A 17 -17.29 19.35 -33.12
C ALA A 17 -16.10 18.34 -33.08
N ALA A 18 -14.83 18.78 -33.06
CA ALA A 18 -13.66 17.91 -33.08
C ALA A 18 -12.49 18.32 -32.17
N ASN A 19 -12.59 19.34 -31.31
CA ASN A 19 -11.44 19.77 -30.49
C ASN A 19 -11.60 19.41 -29.01
N ALA A 20 -10.54 18.82 -28.45
CA ALA A 20 -10.39 18.64 -27.02
C ALA A 20 -10.31 19.99 -26.30
N LEU A 21 -11.12 20.18 -25.25
CA LEU A 21 -11.01 21.33 -24.37
C LEU A 21 -9.83 21.09 -23.42
N THR A 22 -8.73 21.82 -23.63
CA THR A 22 -7.53 21.69 -22.78
C THR A 22 -7.48 22.85 -21.79
N PHE A 23 -7.53 22.52 -20.50
CA PHE A 23 -7.29 23.49 -19.44
C PHE A 23 -5.78 23.57 -19.16
N THR A 24 -5.14 24.66 -19.58
CA THR A 24 -3.73 24.96 -19.26
C THR A 24 -3.66 26.22 -18.40
N GLY A 25 -3.20 26.08 -17.14
CA GLY A 25 -3.09 27.22 -16.23
C GLY A 25 -2.41 26.86 -14.92
N THR A 26 -1.60 27.78 -14.39
CA THR A 26 -0.97 27.66 -13.07
C THR A 26 -1.97 28.06 -11.99
N ALA A 27 -2.28 27.16 -11.06
CA ALA A 27 -2.97 27.41 -9.78
C ALA A 27 -4.17 28.38 -9.84
N GLY A 28 -5.03 28.23 -10.84
CA GLY A 28 -6.38 28.80 -10.85
C GLY A 28 -7.36 27.67 -10.70
N THR A 29 -7.99 27.55 -9.53
CA THR A 29 -9.07 26.61 -9.26
C THR A 29 -10.14 26.76 -10.36
N ILE A 30 -10.37 25.74 -11.18
CA ILE A 30 -11.64 25.64 -11.91
C ILE A 30 -12.64 25.18 -10.86
N SER A 31 -13.23 26.15 -10.15
CA SER A 31 -14.00 25.90 -8.93
C SER A 31 -15.29 25.11 -9.17
N SER A 32 -15.74 25.00 -10.42
CA SER A 32 -16.76 24.04 -10.84
C SER A 32 -16.86 23.95 -12.36
N PHE A 33 -17.14 22.76 -12.89
CA PHE A 33 -17.64 22.58 -14.25
C PHE A 33 -19.02 23.26 -14.47
N GLU A 34 -19.67 23.72 -13.40
CA GLU A 34 -20.99 24.36 -13.45
C GLU A 34 -21.01 25.77 -14.04
N ASP A 35 -19.89 26.38 -14.40
CA ASP A 35 -19.89 27.66 -15.13
C ASP A 35 -20.31 27.44 -16.60
N ARG A 36 -21.59 27.07 -16.77
CA ARG A 36 -22.29 26.84 -18.05
C ARG A 36 -22.27 28.08 -18.96
N THR A 37 -21.87 29.25 -18.46
CA THR A 37 -21.69 30.43 -19.31
C THR A 37 -20.46 30.33 -20.22
N LYS A 38 -19.54 29.41 -19.91
CA LYS A 38 -18.34 29.11 -20.69
C LYS A 38 -18.51 27.91 -21.62
N TRP A 39 -19.58 27.13 -21.45
CA TRP A 39 -19.91 25.96 -22.26
C TRP A 39 -21.01 26.37 -23.24
N ALA A 40 -20.62 26.72 -24.47
CA ALA A 40 -21.56 27.19 -25.50
C ALA A 40 -22.45 26.06 -26.09
N HIS A 41 -22.78 25.04 -25.30
CA HIS A 41 -23.61 23.91 -25.70
C HIS A 41 -24.96 23.97 -24.97
N ASN A 42 -26.05 23.89 -25.74
CA ASN A 42 -27.44 23.80 -25.24
C ASN A 42 -27.73 22.39 -24.67
N ASP A 43 -26.80 21.84 -23.88
CA ASP A 43 -27.01 20.52 -23.30
C ASP A 43 -28.17 20.53 -22.30
N PRO A 44 -28.95 19.44 -22.25
CA PRO A 44 -29.92 19.25 -21.18
C PRO A 44 -29.24 19.39 -19.82
N ALA A 45 -29.98 19.93 -18.82
CA ALA A 45 -29.48 19.93 -17.45
C ALA A 45 -29.14 18.48 -17.02
N GLY A 46 -28.00 18.30 -16.36
CA GLY A 46 -27.49 17.00 -15.93
C GLY A 46 -26.62 16.27 -16.95
N THR A 47 -26.23 16.91 -18.05
CA THR A 47 -25.14 16.42 -18.92
C THR A 47 -23.87 17.23 -18.64
N LEU A 48 -22.82 16.55 -18.17
CA LEU A 48 -21.52 17.16 -17.91
C LEU A 48 -20.62 17.14 -19.15
N ILE A 49 -20.46 15.97 -19.79
CA ILE A 49 -19.65 15.82 -21.01
C ILE A 49 -20.40 14.91 -21.99
N PRO A 50 -20.83 15.44 -23.15
CA PRO A 50 -21.45 14.65 -24.19
C PRO A 50 -20.53 13.56 -24.77
N GLY A 51 -21.14 12.55 -25.39
CA GLY A 51 -20.42 11.48 -26.07
C GLY A 51 -19.56 12.00 -27.23
N GLY A 52 -18.31 11.53 -27.30
CA GLY A 52 -17.34 11.92 -28.33
C GLY A 52 -16.53 13.18 -27.99
N GLU A 53 -16.85 13.88 -26.90
CA GLU A 53 -16.04 15.01 -26.44
C GLU A 53 -14.90 14.58 -25.53
N THR A 54 -13.86 15.41 -25.45
CA THR A 54 -12.70 15.17 -24.59
C THR A 54 -12.33 16.43 -23.81
N VAL A 55 -12.20 16.27 -22.50
CA VAL A 55 -11.69 17.28 -21.57
C VAL A 55 -10.32 16.86 -21.07
N ILE A 56 -9.35 17.78 -21.10
CA ILE A 56 -7.99 17.52 -20.60
C ILE A 56 -7.67 18.45 -19.43
N ILE A 57 -7.32 17.86 -18.30
CA ILE A 57 -6.85 18.51 -17.09
C ILE A 57 -5.33 18.25 -17.02
N ALA A 58 -4.54 19.23 -17.45
CA ALA A 58 -3.09 19.08 -17.62
C ALA A 58 -2.24 19.75 -16.52
N ALA A 59 -2.88 20.50 -15.61
CA ALA A 59 -2.24 21.12 -14.46
C ALA A 59 -3.28 21.50 -13.39
N GLY A 60 -2.83 21.61 -12.13
CA GLY A 60 -3.65 22.08 -11.02
C GLY A 60 -4.70 21.07 -10.56
N THR A 61 -5.75 21.56 -9.90
CA THR A 61 -6.88 20.75 -9.41
C THR A 61 -8.17 21.28 -10.02
N ALA A 62 -8.91 20.41 -10.70
CA ALA A 62 -10.27 20.66 -11.14
C ALA A 62 -11.26 19.98 -10.18
N SER A 63 -12.46 20.53 -10.04
CA SER A 63 -13.51 19.91 -9.24
C SER A 63 -14.85 19.83 -9.98
N ILE A 64 -15.49 18.67 -9.89
CA ILE A 64 -16.89 18.47 -10.27
C ILE A 64 -17.69 18.47 -8.96
N SER A 65 -18.57 19.46 -8.82
CA SER A 65 -19.45 19.61 -7.66
C SER A 65 -20.79 20.15 -8.16
N SER A 66 -21.85 19.43 -7.87
CA SER A 66 -23.22 19.64 -8.35
C SER A 66 -24.18 19.01 -7.36
N ALA A 67 -25.32 19.66 -7.16
CA ALA A 67 -26.39 19.16 -6.30
C ALA A 67 -27.26 18.09 -7.00
N ILE A 68 -27.03 17.85 -8.29
CA ILE A 68 -27.74 16.86 -9.09
C ILE A 68 -26.78 15.79 -9.60
N THR A 69 -27.36 14.68 -10.08
CA THR A 69 -26.63 13.68 -10.84
C THR A 69 -26.22 14.26 -12.18
N GLU A 70 -24.95 14.08 -12.54
CA GLU A 70 -24.36 14.56 -13.78
C GLU A 70 -24.02 13.38 -14.70
N THR A 71 -24.21 13.55 -16.01
CA THR A 71 -23.94 12.50 -17.00
C THR A 71 -22.63 12.79 -17.72
N ASN A 72 -21.64 11.91 -17.55
CA ASN A 72 -20.45 11.87 -18.39
C ASN A 72 -20.61 10.74 -19.42
N SER A 73 -20.57 11.08 -20.70
CA SER A 73 -20.52 10.12 -21.80
C SER A 73 -19.29 10.32 -22.69
N GLY A 74 -18.45 11.32 -22.39
CA GLY A 74 -17.22 11.63 -23.11
C GLY A 74 -15.98 11.11 -22.38
N THR A 75 -14.85 11.75 -22.65
CA THR A 75 -13.54 11.40 -22.07
C THR A 75 -13.01 12.54 -21.21
N ILE A 76 -12.55 12.23 -20.01
CA ILE A 76 -11.75 13.12 -19.16
C ILE A 76 -10.34 12.55 -19.12
N ILE A 77 -9.32 13.37 -19.40
CA ILE A 77 -7.91 13.00 -19.25
C ILE A 77 -7.31 13.84 -18.14
N VAL A 78 -6.83 13.20 -17.09
CA VAL A 78 -6.12 13.83 -15.97
C VAL A 78 -4.64 13.48 -16.10
N SER A 79 -3.82 14.50 -16.38
CA SER A 79 -2.40 14.34 -16.68
C SER A 79 -1.57 15.31 -15.85
N ASN A 80 -0.74 14.80 -14.93
CA ASN A 80 0.08 15.64 -14.02
C ASN A 80 -0.77 16.71 -13.30
N ALA A 81 -1.97 16.32 -12.88
CA ALA A 81 -3.01 17.18 -12.32
C ALA A 81 -3.96 16.36 -11.44
N ALA A 82 -4.90 17.03 -10.78
CA ALA A 82 -5.92 16.40 -9.96
C ALA A 82 -7.34 16.71 -10.44
N LEU A 83 -8.23 15.73 -10.35
CA LEU A 83 -9.68 15.88 -10.45
C LEU A 83 -10.32 15.43 -9.15
N ILE A 84 -11.16 16.27 -8.56
CA ILE A 84 -11.98 15.90 -7.40
C ILE A 84 -13.44 15.92 -7.83
N ASP A 85 -14.11 14.78 -7.72
CA ASP A 85 -15.53 14.67 -7.97
C ASP A 85 -16.28 14.42 -6.66
N THR A 86 -17.22 15.29 -6.31
CA THR A 86 -18.11 15.12 -5.17
C THR A 86 -19.55 14.85 -5.59
N THR A 87 -19.77 14.52 -6.86
CA THR A 87 -21.09 14.34 -7.49
C THR A 87 -21.30 12.88 -7.84
N SER A 88 -22.54 12.54 -8.24
CA SER A 88 -22.78 11.25 -8.89
C SER A 88 -22.60 11.39 -10.37
N LEU A 89 -21.57 10.76 -10.92
CA LEU A 89 -21.37 10.65 -12.36
C LEU A 89 -22.02 9.38 -12.90
N VAL A 90 -23.04 9.57 -13.74
CA VAL A 90 -23.65 8.49 -14.53
C VAL A 90 -23.25 8.60 -15.99
N GLY A 91 -23.65 7.63 -16.80
CA GLY A 91 -23.26 7.53 -18.21
C GLY A 91 -22.11 6.55 -18.41
N ASN A 92 -21.58 6.46 -19.63
CA ASN A 92 -20.54 5.50 -20.00
C ASN A 92 -19.21 6.20 -20.30
N GLY A 93 -18.93 7.29 -19.58
CA GLY A 93 -17.76 8.13 -19.81
C GLY A 93 -16.47 7.46 -19.38
N ILE A 94 -15.36 7.91 -19.98
CA ILE A 94 -14.01 7.43 -19.69
C ILE A 94 -13.27 8.50 -18.88
N ILE A 95 -12.57 8.08 -17.83
CA ILE A 95 -11.63 8.91 -17.07
C ILE A 95 -10.24 8.28 -17.19
N THR A 96 -9.34 8.91 -17.92
CA THR A 96 -7.95 8.47 -18.08
C THR A 96 -7.06 9.18 -17.06
N ILE A 97 -6.25 8.42 -16.32
CA ILE A 97 -5.28 8.93 -15.34
C ILE A 97 -3.88 8.62 -15.85
N GLN A 98 -3.05 9.64 -16.08
CA GLN A 98 -1.73 9.45 -16.69
C GLN A 98 -0.70 10.48 -16.21
N ASN A 99 0.58 10.23 -16.46
CA ASN A 99 1.69 11.13 -16.11
C ASN A 99 1.64 11.67 -14.65
N GLY A 100 1.28 10.82 -13.68
CA GLY A 100 1.14 11.23 -12.28
C GLY A 100 -0.16 11.99 -11.98
N GLY A 101 -1.22 11.72 -12.74
CA GLY A 101 -2.55 12.28 -12.51
C GLY A 101 -3.22 11.67 -11.28
N GLN A 102 -4.11 12.41 -10.64
CA GLN A 102 -4.93 11.93 -9.53
C GLN A 102 -6.41 12.19 -9.80
N VAL A 103 -7.26 11.18 -9.59
CA VAL A 103 -8.71 11.32 -9.59
C VAL A 103 -9.23 10.90 -8.23
N THR A 104 -9.88 11.81 -7.52
CA THR A 104 -10.57 11.53 -6.27
C THR A 104 -12.08 11.48 -6.54
N LEU A 105 -12.68 10.31 -6.36
CA LEU A 105 -14.14 10.12 -6.37
C LEU A 105 -14.63 10.14 -4.92
N ALA A 106 -15.15 11.29 -4.50
CA ALA A 106 -15.58 11.59 -3.14
C ALA A 106 -17.11 11.72 -3.03
N ASN A 107 -17.83 10.80 -3.67
CA ASN A 107 -19.27 10.81 -3.68
C ASN A 107 -19.88 10.04 -2.49
N SER A 108 -20.34 10.78 -1.49
CA SER A 108 -20.92 10.19 -0.28
C SER A 108 -22.35 9.65 -0.42
N THR A 109 -23.05 9.93 -1.54
CA THR A 109 -24.50 9.66 -1.67
C THR A 109 -24.92 8.99 -2.97
N GLY A 110 -24.01 8.77 -3.93
CA GLY A 110 -24.32 8.06 -5.15
C GLY A 110 -23.17 7.19 -5.66
N THR A 111 -23.30 6.75 -6.90
CA THR A 111 -22.43 5.73 -7.48
C THR A 111 -21.93 6.17 -8.84
N ASP A 112 -20.62 6.15 -9.04
CA ASP A 112 -20.00 6.44 -10.35
C ASP A 112 -20.00 5.19 -11.26
N SER A 113 -21.11 4.46 -11.23
CA SER A 113 -21.17 3.04 -11.64
C SER A 113 -21.11 2.79 -13.13
N GLY A 114 -21.30 3.81 -13.95
CA GLY A 114 -21.19 3.68 -15.41
C GLY A 114 -19.84 4.12 -15.96
N GLN A 115 -18.98 4.69 -15.12
CA GLN A 115 -17.71 5.25 -15.55
C GLN A 115 -16.67 4.16 -15.80
N SER A 116 -15.77 4.40 -16.75
CA SER A 116 -14.57 3.59 -16.95
C SER A 116 -13.34 4.40 -16.59
N VAL A 117 -12.64 4.01 -15.54
CA VAL A 117 -11.33 4.56 -15.19
C VAL A 117 -10.25 3.76 -15.91
N VAL A 118 -9.36 4.47 -16.59
CA VAL A 118 -8.25 3.89 -17.36
C VAL A 118 -6.95 4.47 -16.84
N PHE A 119 -6.09 3.62 -16.29
CA PHE A 119 -4.71 3.99 -16.01
C PHE A 119 -3.92 4.02 -17.33
N GLY A 120 -3.35 5.18 -17.62
CA GLY A 120 -2.50 5.43 -18.77
C GLY A 120 -1.01 5.39 -18.39
N ALA A 121 -0.14 5.63 -19.38
CA ALA A 121 1.30 5.60 -19.16
C ALA A 121 1.81 6.81 -18.34
N GLY A 122 3.07 6.74 -17.92
CA GLY A 122 3.84 7.89 -17.43
C GLY A 122 3.76 8.14 -15.92
N GLY A 123 3.10 7.27 -15.14
CA GLY A 123 3.29 7.22 -13.70
C GLY A 123 4.76 6.94 -13.34
N THR A 124 5.23 7.50 -12.22
CA THR A 124 6.57 7.26 -11.68
C THR A 124 6.49 7.01 -10.17
N SER A 125 7.53 6.45 -9.56
CA SER A 125 7.56 6.21 -8.11
C SER A 125 7.46 7.47 -7.25
N LEU A 126 7.62 8.66 -7.83
CA LEU A 126 7.44 9.96 -7.14
C LEU A 126 6.12 10.65 -7.52
N ALA A 127 5.42 10.15 -8.52
CA ALA A 127 4.18 10.70 -9.05
C ALA A 127 3.37 9.56 -9.68
N LEU A 128 2.70 8.79 -8.82
CA LEU A 128 1.85 7.67 -9.21
C LEU A 128 0.62 8.20 -9.97
N ASN A 129 0.08 7.39 -10.89
CA ASN A 129 -1.27 7.62 -11.33
C ASN A 129 -2.20 7.10 -10.23
N THR A 130 -3.10 7.92 -9.71
CA THR A 130 -3.88 7.55 -8.51
C THR A 130 -5.37 7.67 -8.75
N LEU A 131 -6.11 6.58 -8.51
CA LEU A 131 -7.55 6.60 -8.29
C LEU A 131 -7.83 6.55 -6.78
N ASP A 132 -8.35 7.63 -6.23
CA ASP A 132 -8.66 7.78 -4.82
C ASP A 132 -10.18 7.69 -4.59
N LEU A 133 -10.62 6.68 -3.86
CA LEU A 133 -12.02 6.43 -3.55
C LEU A 133 -12.38 6.80 -2.11
N THR A 134 -11.53 7.54 -1.38
CA THR A 134 -11.68 7.76 0.07
C THR A 134 -13.00 8.38 0.51
N GLY A 135 -13.63 9.19 -0.35
CA GLY A 135 -14.94 9.79 -0.06
C GLY A 135 -16.14 9.02 -0.63
N SER A 136 -15.94 7.92 -1.37
CA SER A 136 -17.02 7.17 -2.00
C SER A 136 -17.61 6.10 -1.06
N THR A 137 -18.56 6.49 -0.21
CA THR A 137 -19.15 5.60 0.81
C THR A 137 -19.86 4.36 0.25
N LEU A 138 -20.30 4.42 -1.02
CA LEU A 138 -20.95 3.31 -1.71
C LEU A 138 -19.98 2.51 -2.60
N GLY A 139 -18.69 2.84 -2.56
CA GLY A 139 -17.66 2.24 -3.41
C GLY A 139 -17.64 2.80 -4.84
N PHE A 140 -16.97 2.09 -5.75
CA PHE A 140 -16.92 2.41 -7.16
C PHE A 140 -17.56 1.28 -7.96
N GLY A 141 -18.70 1.55 -8.58
CA GLY A 141 -19.45 0.55 -9.36
C GLY A 141 -19.03 0.46 -10.83
N GLY A 142 -18.07 1.29 -11.26
CA GLY A 142 -17.59 1.34 -12.64
C GLY A 142 -16.50 0.31 -12.91
N THR A 143 -15.83 0.45 -14.05
CA THR A 143 -14.74 -0.43 -14.46
C THR A 143 -13.40 0.28 -14.35
N ILE A 144 -12.36 -0.46 -13.97
CA ILE A 144 -10.97 -0.02 -13.92
C ILE A 144 -10.19 -0.85 -14.93
N SER A 145 -9.31 -0.24 -15.70
CA SER A 145 -8.44 -0.95 -16.64
C SER A 145 -7.08 -0.26 -16.78
N GLY A 146 -6.13 -0.95 -17.39
CA GLY A 146 -4.77 -0.43 -17.62
C GLY A 146 -3.87 -0.39 -16.38
N PHE A 147 -4.34 -0.89 -15.24
CA PHE A 147 -3.60 -0.89 -13.98
C PHE A 147 -2.25 -1.62 -14.08
N GLY A 148 -1.18 -0.94 -13.71
CA GLY A 148 0.20 -1.40 -13.88
C GLY A 148 1.18 -0.71 -12.93
N LEU A 149 2.47 -0.78 -13.30
CA LEU A 149 3.54 -0.19 -12.48
C LEU A 149 3.36 1.32 -12.32
N ASN A 150 3.51 1.79 -11.08
CA ASN A 150 3.32 3.18 -10.67
C ASN A 150 1.87 3.68 -10.76
N ASP A 151 0.90 2.78 -10.72
CA ASP A 151 -0.51 3.08 -10.53
C ASP A 151 -0.93 2.70 -9.09
N ASP A 152 -1.84 3.47 -8.52
CA ASP A 152 -2.36 3.26 -7.17
C ASP A 152 -3.88 3.42 -7.15
N ILE A 153 -4.55 2.54 -6.42
CA ILE A 153 -5.97 2.67 -6.09
C ILE A 153 -6.10 2.77 -4.57
N VAL A 154 -6.54 3.92 -4.09
CA VAL A 154 -6.74 4.16 -2.66
C VAL A 154 -8.19 3.86 -2.29
N LEU A 155 -8.41 2.76 -1.57
CA LEU A 155 -9.67 2.41 -0.94
C LEU A 155 -9.73 3.05 0.44
N GLY A 156 -10.40 4.19 0.57
CA GLY A 156 -10.48 4.80 1.88
C GLY A 156 -11.43 4.11 2.85
N ASN A 157 -11.35 4.52 4.11
CA ASN A 157 -12.13 4.04 5.25
C ASN A 157 -13.67 4.15 5.07
N SER A 158 -14.13 4.88 4.05
CA SER A 158 -15.53 4.99 3.67
C SER A 158 -15.98 3.86 2.73
N VAL A 159 -15.07 3.28 1.94
CA VAL A 159 -15.34 2.23 0.93
C VAL A 159 -15.19 0.85 1.55
N LEU A 160 -14.10 0.66 2.28
CA LEU A 160 -13.85 -0.48 3.15
C LEU A 160 -13.94 0.08 4.58
N PRO A 161 -14.72 -0.51 5.52
CA PRO A 161 -14.70 -0.02 6.88
C PRO A 161 -13.27 0.00 7.39
N ALA A 162 -12.95 1.04 8.17
CA ALA A 162 -11.60 1.34 8.62
C ALA A 162 -10.91 0.07 9.14
N VAL A 163 -9.87 -0.38 8.42
CA VAL A 163 -9.10 -1.57 8.78
C VAL A 163 -8.58 -1.34 10.19
N ALA A 164 -9.08 -2.11 11.15
CA ALA A 164 -8.68 -1.93 12.53
C ALA A 164 -7.19 -2.27 12.67
N LEU A 165 -6.51 -1.59 13.59
CA LEU A 165 -5.11 -1.91 13.86
C LEU A 165 -4.99 -3.37 14.29
N GLY A 166 -4.14 -4.13 13.60
CA GLY A 166 -3.98 -5.58 13.81
C GLY A 166 -4.96 -6.47 13.02
N SER A 167 -5.87 -5.90 12.23
CA SER A 167 -6.60 -6.66 11.20
C SER A 167 -5.67 -6.98 10.03
N GLN A 168 -5.98 -8.06 9.31
CA GLN A 168 -5.28 -8.39 8.06
C GLN A 168 -6.11 -7.92 6.87
N VAL A 169 -5.44 -7.65 5.75
CA VAL A 169 -6.11 -7.42 4.47
C VAL A 169 -5.84 -8.62 3.57
N SER A 170 -6.91 -9.13 2.96
CA SER A 170 -6.82 -10.19 1.96
C SER A 170 -7.29 -9.67 0.61
N LEU A 171 -6.57 -10.11 -0.41
CA LEU A 171 -6.91 -9.87 -1.81
C LEU A 171 -7.35 -11.17 -2.44
N SER A 172 -8.50 -11.13 -3.11
CA SER A 172 -8.96 -12.24 -3.95
C SER A 172 -9.44 -11.70 -5.29
N TYR A 173 -9.24 -12.49 -6.34
CA TYR A 173 -9.57 -12.08 -7.70
C TYR A 173 -10.36 -13.18 -8.39
N ALA A 174 -11.51 -12.84 -8.98
CA ALA A 174 -12.35 -13.78 -9.71
C ALA A 174 -13.04 -13.12 -10.91
N GLY A 175 -12.83 -13.68 -12.10
CA GLY A 175 -13.36 -13.12 -13.35
C GLY A 175 -12.67 -11.80 -13.70
N SER A 176 -13.29 -10.69 -13.33
CA SER A 176 -12.75 -9.32 -13.43
C SER A 176 -12.76 -8.57 -12.09
N LEU A 177 -13.25 -9.21 -11.04
CA LEU A 177 -13.50 -8.57 -9.76
C LEU A 177 -12.34 -8.81 -8.80
N LEU A 178 -11.69 -7.73 -8.37
CA LEU A 178 -10.78 -7.71 -7.23
C LEU A 178 -11.60 -7.45 -5.96
N THR A 179 -11.58 -8.37 -5.03
CA THR A 179 -12.19 -8.21 -3.70
C THR A 179 -11.09 -7.96 -2.67
N VAL A 180 -11.21 -6.82 -2.01
CA VAL A 180 -10.36 -6.42 -0.88
C VAL A 180 -11.17 -6.65 0.38
N ALA A 181 -10.68 -7.52 1.27
CA ALA A 181 -11.41 -7.92 2.47
C ALA A 181 -10.57 -7.77 3.72
N GLU A 182 -11.17 -7.14 4.74
CA GLU A 182 -10.62 -7.09 6.09
C GLU A 182 -10.89 -8.43 6.79
N LEU A 183 -9.83 -9.04 7.32
CA LEU A 183 -9.91 -10.24 8.13
C LEU A 183 -9.70 -9.90 9.60
N ASN A 184 -10.50 -10.52 10.47
CA ASN A 184 -10.20 -10.52 11.89
C ASN A 184 -8.97 -11.39 12.20
N THR A 185 -8.58 -11.40 13.47
CA THR A 185 -7.46 -12.18 14.00
C THR A 185 -7.61 -13.69 13.83
N ALA A 186 -8.81 -14.19 13.55
CA ALA A 186 -9.12 -15.59 13.25
C ALA A 186 -9.14 -15.89 11.74
N GLY A 187 -8.78 -14.91 10.89
CA GLY A 187 -8.78 -15.04 9.43
C GLY A 187 -10.16 -14.99 8.78
N SER A 188 -11.22 -14.61 9.51
CA SER A 188 -12.57 -14.48 8.95
C SER A 188 -12.81 -13.10 8.38
N VAL A 189 -13.43 -13.01 7.21
CA VAL A 189 -13.83 -11.75 6.58
C VAL A 189 -14.83 -11.01 7.48
N THR A 190 -14.49 -9.79 7.86
CA THR A 190 -15.34 -8.88 8.64
C THR A 190 -15.98 -7.81 7.77
N ALA A 191 -15.31 -7.44 6.68
CA ALA A 191 -15.82 -6.56 5.66
C ALA A 191 -15.10 -6.76 4.33
N SER A 192 -15.73 -6.33 3.24
CA SER A 192 -15.13 -6.42 1.91
C SER A 192 -15.69 -5.39 0.96
N SER A 193 -14.85 -4.95 0.03
CA SER A 193 -15.21 -4.12 -1.11
C SER A 193 -14.74 -4.80 -2.38
N THR A 194 -15.48 -4.62 -3.47
CA THR A 194 -15.16 -5.21 -4.75
C THR A 194 -14.99 -4.13 -5.80
N LEU A 195 -13.92 -4.24 -6.59
CA LEU A 195 -13.62 -3.40 -7.74
C LEU A 195 -13.62 -4.26 -9.00
N ASP A 196 -14.24 -3.78 -10.08
CA ASP A 196 -14.07 -4.38 -11.40
C ASP A 196 -12.79 -3.83 -12.02
N VAL A 197 -11.71 -4.61 -11.99
CA VAL A 197 -10.39 -4.22 -12.52
C VAL A 197 -10.14 -4.80 -13.92
N GLY A 198 -11.17 -5.33 -14.56
CA GLY A 198 -11.06 -5.98 -15.85
C GLY A 198 -10.42 -7.37 -15.77
N THR A 199 -10.23 -8.00 -16.94
CA THR A 199 -9.65 -9.35 -17.04
C THR A 199 -8.15 -9.31 -17.34
N GLY A 200 -7.43 -10.39 -17.03
CA GLY A 200 -6.00 -10.53 -17.33
C GLY A 200 -5.08 -10.46 -16.11
N TYR A 201 -5.66 -10.27 -14.92
CA TYR A 201 -4.93 -10.26 -13.65
C TYR A 201 -5.10 -11.57 -12.87
N SER A 202 -4.34 -11.68 -11.80
CA SER A 202 -4.52 -12.64 -10.71
C SER A 202 -4.50 -11.91 -9.37
N ALA A 203 -4.85 -12.58 -8.26
CA ALA A 203 -4.73 -11.97 -6.93
C ALA A 203 -3.28 -11.52 -6.65
N SER A 204 -2.29 -12.25 -7.17
CA SER A 204 -0.87 -11.90 -7.08
C SER A 204 -0.42 -10.75 -7.99
N SER A 205 -1.32 -10.20 -8.82
CA SER A 205 -1.06 -8.96 -9.58
C SER A 205 -1.20 -7.72 -8.72
N PHE A 206 -1.66 -7.86 -7.48
CA PHE A 206 -1.97 -6.77 -6.57
C PHE A 206 -1.29 -6.99 -5.22
N VAL A 207 -0.92 -5.89 -4.57
CA VAL A 207 -0.51 -5.81 -3.17
C VAL A 207 -1.41 -4.81 -2.46
N ALA A 208 -1.69 -5.09 -1.19
CA ALA A 208 -2.45 -4.19 -0.33
C ALA A 208 -1.52 -3.62 0.72
N LEU A 209 -1.25 -2.32 0.61
CA LEU A 209 -0.53 -1.56 1.62
C LEU A 209 -1.54 -0.85 2.51
N LEU A 210 -1.23 -0.76 3.80
CA LEU A 210 -2.10 -0.06 4.74
C LEU A 210 -1.67 1.41 4.83
N GLY A 211 -2.62 2.32 4.60
CA GLY A 211 -2.44 3.75 4.74
C GLY A 211 -3.29 4.33 5.87
N THR A 212 -2.99 5.55 6.32
CA THR A 212 -3.80 6.24 7.35
C THR A 212 -5.27 6.43 6.96
N ASN A 213 -5.54 6.47 5.65
CA ASN A 213 -6.87 6.71 5.13
C ASN A 213 -7.58 5.45 4.65
N GLY A 214 -6.94 4.27 4.69
CA GLY A 214 -7.52 3.01 4.23
C GLY A 214 -6.48 2.05 3.64
N VAL A 215 -6.80 1.40 2.52
CA VAL A 215 -5.95 0.43 1.84
C VAL A 215 -5.51 0.99 0.49
N ASN A 216 -4.20 1.04 0.24
CA ASN A 216 -3.63 1.32 -1.06
C ASN A 216 -3.44 0.00 -1.81
N ILE A 217 -3.93 -0.07 -3.05
CA ILE A 217 -3.77 -1.22 -3.92
C ILE A 217 -2.78 -0.83 -5.01
N GLU A 218 -1.69 -1.57 -5.05
CA GLU A 218 -0.56 -1.34 -5.96
C GLU A 218 -0.21 -2.62 -6.70
N THR A 219 0.57 -2.54 -7.77
CA THR A 219 1.20 -3.73 -8.35
C THR A 219 2.39 -4.17 -7.50
N PRO A 220 2.65 -5.48 -7.34
CA PRO A 220 3.86 -5.94 -6.67
C PRO A 220 5.10 -5.32 -7.28
N ALA A 221 6.03 -4.88 -6.41
CA ALA A 221 7.31 -4.33 -6.83
C ALA A 221 8.01 -5.29 -7.80
N THR A 222 8.29 -4.84 -9.03
CA THR A 222 9.13 -5.59 -10.00
C THR A 222 10.57 -5.05 -10.06
N VAL A 223 10.83 -3.93 -9.36
CA VAL A 223 12.11 -3.25 -9.22
C VAL A 223 12.19 -2.69 -7.79
N ILE A 224 13.40 -2.42 -7.28
CA ILE A 224 13.62 -1.88 -5.93
C ILE A 224 12.84 -0.55 -5.78
N GLU A 225 11.79 -0.58 -4.99
CA GLU A 225 11.06 0.61 -4.56
C GLU A 225 11.79 1.33 -3.43
N ALA A 226 11.37 2.57 -3.15
CA ALA A 226 11.87 3.29 -2.00
C ALA A 226 11.58 2.46 -0.74
N PRO A 227 12.57 2.21 0.14
CA PRO A 227 12.34 1.39 1.32
C PRO A 227 11.25 1.97 2.22
N LEU A 228 10.32 1.13 2.66
CA LEU A 228 9.35 1.46 3.69
C LEU A 228 10.11 1.61 5.01
N THR A 229 10.39 2.86 5.38
CA THR A 229 11.26 3.17 6.51
C THR A 229 10.43 3.39 7.76
N PHE A 230 10.66 2.54 8.76
CA PHE A 230 10.09 2.69 10.09
C PHE A 230 10.67 3.95 10.75
N SER A 231 9.80 4.91 11.09
CA SER A 231 10.12 6.22 11.66
C SER A 231 9.92 6.31 13.18
N GLY A 232 9.53 5.20 13.81
CA GLY A 232 9.23 5.13 15.24
C GLY A 232 10.40 5.63 16.12
N THR A 233 10.10 6.58 17.01
CA THR A 233 11.03 6.98 18.09
C THR A 233 11.02 5.90 19.18
N ALA A 234 12.18 5.68 19.83
CA ALA A 234 12.35 4.68 20.88
C ALA A 234 11.22 4.71 21.94
N GLY A 235 10.51 3.59 22.06
CA GLY A 235 9.33 3.37 22.89
C GLY A 235 8.55 2.19 22.29
N THR A 236 7.91 1.35 23.10
CA THR A 236 7.25 0.12 22.64
C THR A 236 6.16 0.44 21.60
N LEU A 237 6.35 0.00 20.35
CA LEU A 237 5.39 0.14 19.26
C LEU A 237 4.98 -1.25 18.80
N ASN A 238 3.68 -1.54 18.85
CA ASN A 238 3.16 -2.90 18.84
C ASN A 238 2.64 -3.38 17.47
N SER A 239 2.91 -2.69 16.35
CA SER A 239 2.37 -3.12 15.05
C SER A 239 3.24 -2.69 13.87
N PHE A 240 3.63 -3.68 13.09
CA PHE A 240 4.34 -3.60 11.82
C PHE A 240 3.41 -3.14 10.68
N GLU A 241 2.10 -3.21 10.94
CA GLU A 241 1.00 -2.86 10.04
C GLU A 241 0.48 -1.44 10.28
N ASP A 242 0.93 -0.75 11.35
CA ASP A 242 0.52 0.63 11.68
C ASP A 242 1.15 1.63 10.70
N PRO A 243 0.36 2.24 9.79
CA PRO A 243 0.89 3.14 8.79
C PRO A 243 1.55 4.38 9.43
N THR A 244 1.09 4.80 10.62
CA THR A 244 1.63 5.98 11.32
C THR A 244 3.08 5.81 11.78
N LYS A 245 3.62 4.59 11.70
CA LYS A 245 5.01 4.27 12.07
C LYS A 245 5.97 4.27 10.90
N TYR A 246 5.49 4.52 9.69
CA TYR A 246 6.30 4.57 8.50
C TYR A 246 6.41 5.99 7.97
N VAL A 247 7.59 6.33 7.42
CA VAL A 247 7.74 7.54 6.61
C VAL A 247 6.76 7.46 5.44
N GLY A 248 5.98 8.51 5.21
CA GLY A 248 4.95 8.52 4.17
C GLY A 248 3.60 7.95 4.61
N HIS A 249 3.48 7.45 5.85
CA HIS A 249 2.25 6.90 6.41
C HIS A 249 1.70 5.68 5.63
N LEU A 250 2.59 4.84 5.12
CA LEU A 250 2.29 3.64 4.35
C LEU A 250 3.02 2.44 4.95
N ALA A 251 2.27 1.47 5.44
CA ALA A 251 2.77 0.22 5.99
C ALA A 251 2.69 -0.91 4.95
N PRO A 252 3.57 -1.92 5.01
CA PRO A 252 3.55 -3.08 4.11
C PRO A 252 2.28 -3.94 4.24
N GLY A 253 1.47 -3.72 5.29
CA GLY A 253 0.31 -4.57 5.57
C GLY A 253 0.72 -5.99 5.90
N SER A 254 -0.05 -6.97 5.41
CA SER A 254 0.14 -8.41 5.72
C SER A 254 1.08 -9.13 4.76
N SER A 255 1.69 -8.43 3.79
CA SER A 255 2.58 -9.05 2.80
C SER A 255 3.71 -8.10 2.43
N ILE A 256 4.94 -8.58 2.49
CA ILE A 256 6.11 -7.94 1.89
C ILE A 256 6.48 -8.77 0.66
N VAL A 257 6.38 -8.21 -0.54
CA VAL A 257 6.65 -8.97 -1.77
C VAL A 257 8.12 -8.92 -2.18
N SER A 258 8.51 -9.80 -3.10
CA SER A 258 9.88 -9.82 -3.63
C SER A 258 10.25 -8.46 -4.25
N GLY A 259 11.44 -7.93 -3.93
CA GLY A 259 11.89 -6.62 -4.38
C GLY A 259 11.58 -5.47 -3.41
N GLU A 260 10.59 -5.63 -2.52
CA GLU A 260 10.33 -4.67 -1.46
C GLU A 260 11.37 -4.76 -0.34
N THR A 261 11.64 -3.60 0.27
CA THR A 261 12.49 -3.49 1.45
C THR A 261 11.78 -2.70 2.54
N VAL A 262 11.61 -3.33 3.69
CA VAL A 262 11.24 -2.64 4.94
C VAL A 262 12.52 -2.33 5.71
N LEU A 263 12.66 -1.09 6.18
CA LEU A 263 13.83 -0.64 6.91
C LEU A 263 13.46 -0.24 8.34
N VAL A 264 13.91 -1.02 9.32
CA VAL A 264 13.84 -0.70 10.74
C VAL A 264 15.19 -0.11 11.15
N VAL A 265 15.24 1.21 11.36
CA VAL A 265 16.49 1.97 11.66
C VAL A 265 16.55 2.51 13.08
N SER A 266 15.42 2.51 13.78
CA SER A 266 15.33 2.96 15.17
C SER A 266 14.12 2.35 15.86
N GLY A 267 14.20 2.24 17.19
CA GLY A 267 13.08 1.81 18.03
C GLY A 267 12.77 0.33 17.91
N THR A 268 11.53 -0.04 18.25
CA THR A 268 11.05 -1.42 18.17
C THR A 268 9.91 -1.51 17.18
N ALA A 269 10.05 -2.34 16.16
CA ALA A 269 8.95 -2.76 15.29
C ALA A 269 8.48 -4.15 15.72
N SER A 270 7.17 -4.41 15.74
CA SER A 270 6.63 -5.70 16.18
C SER A 270 5.54 -6.20 15.26
N ILE A 271 5.63 -7.45 14.81
CA ILE A 271 4.49 -8.20 14.28
C ILE A 271 3.77 -8.82 15.47
N ALA A 272 2.47 -8.53 15.63
CA ALA A 272 1.67 -9.06 16.73
C ALA A 272 0.96 -10.35 16.32
N SER A 273 0.77 -11.28 17.26
CA SER A 273 0.22 -12.64 17.04
C SER A 273 -1.12 -12.72 16.29
N THR A 274 -1.83 -11.60 16.17
CA THR A 274 -3.10 -11.46 15.45
C THR A 274 -2.96 -11.16 13.96
N SER A 275 -1.75 -10.83 13.49
CA SER A 275 -1.49 -10.27 12.17
C SER A 275 -0.26 -10.93 11.55
N PRO A 276 -0.34 -12.18 11.06
CA PRO A 276 0.75 -12.79 10.33
C PRO A 276 1.19 -11.92 9.15
N VAL A 277 2.50 -11.90 8.89
CA VAL A 277 3.08 -11.25 7.72
C VAL A 277 3.69 -12.32 6.83
N ALA A 278 3.35 -12.29 5.54
CA ALA A 278 4.03 -13.07 4.52
C ALA A 278 5.19 -12.25 3.94
N ASN A 279 6.42 -12.55 4.35
CA ASN A 279 7.62 -11.89 3.85
C ASN A 279 8.28 -12.70 2.74
N SER A 280 8.24 -12.16 1.53
CA SER A 280 9.02 -12.60 0.37
C SER A 280 10.05 -11.55 -0.08
N GLY A 281 10.09 -10.39 0.57
CA GLY A 281 11.03 -9.31 0.32
C GLY A 281 12.19 -9.30 1.32
N THR A 282 12.61 -8.09 1.70
CA THR A 282 13.68 -7.88 2.68
C THR A 282 13.21 -7.01 3.85
N ILE A 283 13.45 -7.46 5.08
CA ILE A 283 13.34 -6.63 6.29
C ILE A 283 14.76 -6.34 6.77
N ASN A 284 15.20 -5.09 6.72
CA ASN A 284 16.51 -4.65 7.20
C ASN A 284 16.39 -4.05 8.59
N VAL A 285 17.05 -4.65 9.58
CA VAL A 285 17.05 -4.19 10.97
C VAL A 285 18.44 -3.67 11.31
N THR A 286 18.57 -2.36 11.51
CA THR A 286 19.87 -1.68 11.68
C THR A 286 19.80 -0.55 12.69
N GLY A 287 20.95 -0.18 13.27
CA GLY A 287 21.04 0.91 14.24
C GLY A 287 21.04 0.41 15.68
N THR A 288 21.70 1.18 16.56
CA THR A 288 21.81 0.86 17.98
C THR A 288 20.46 0.88 18.67
N SER A 289 20.16 -0.17 19.44
CA SER A 289 18.89 -0.34 20.15
C SER A 289 17.67 -0.46 19.23
N THR A 290 17.89 -0.84 17.97
CA THR A 290 16.82 -1.17 17.04
C THR A 290 16.44 -2.63 17.20
N VAL A 291 15.15 -2.90 17.37
CA VAL A 291 14.62 -4.24 17.58
C VAL A 291 13.47 -4.51 16.62
N PHE A 292 13.47 -5.67 15.99
CA PHE A 292 12.31 -6.22 15.30
C PHE A 292 11.82 -7.44 16.07
N ILE A 293 10.56 -7.43 16.50
CA ILE A 293 9.95 -8.52 17.26
C ILE A 293 8.90 -9.19 16.40
N ASP A 294 9.05 -10.47 16.13
CA ASP A 294 8.01 -11.27 15.53
C ASP A 294 7.32 -12.12 16.60
N ALA A 295 6.14 -11.68 17.04
CA ALA A 295 5.31 -12.42 17.98
C ALA A 295 4.19 -13.21 17.25
N ALA A 296 4.18 -13.19 15.92
CA ALA A 296 3.26 -13.96 15.08
C ALA A 296 4.05 -14.93 14.21
N THR A 297 3.40 -15.52 13.20
CA THR A 297 4.11 -16.27 12.17
C THR A 297 4.62 -15.31 11.10
N LEU A 298 5.94 -15.18 10.95
CA LEU A 298 6.57 -14.60 9.78
C LEU A 298 6.81 -15.69 8.74
N SER A 299 5.89 -15.76 7.78
CA SER A 299 5.93 -16.75 6.70
C SER A 299 6.64 -16.22 5.45
N GLY A 300 6.88 -17.08 4.47
CA GLY A 300 7.46 -16.72 3.18
C GLY A 300 8.93 -17.13 3.03
N GLY A 301 9.55 -16.74 1.92
CA GLY A 301 10.94 -17.07 1.59
C GLY A 301 11.88 -15.87 1.65
N GLY A 302 11.45 -14.78 2.29
CA GLY A 302 12.15 -13.50 2.33
C GLY A 302 13.36 -13.51 3.23
N THR A 303 14.04 -12.37 3.26
CA THR A 303 15.21 -12.14 4.12
C THR A 303 14.86 -11.19 5.27
N VAL A 304 15.34 -11.50 6.47
CA VAL A 304 15.46 -10.55 7.57
C VAL A 304 16.95 -10.33 7.80
N ALA A 305 17.46 -9.17 7.40
CA ALA A 305 18.86 -8.83 7.54
C ALA A 305 19.09 -8.04 8.83
N ILE A 306 20.04 -8.50 9.63
CA ILE A 306 20.45 -7.88 10.90
C ILE A 306 21.76 -7.13 10.64
N GLY A 307 21.68 -5.84 10.39
CA GLY A 307 22.87 -4.99 10.25
C GLY A 307 23.37 -4.44 11.58
N ALA A 308 24.42 -3.63 11.53
CA ALA A 308 25.16 -3.15 12.70
C ALA A 308 24.27 -2.65 13.84
N GLY A 309 24.31 -3.36 14.98
CA GLY A 309 23.60 -3.02 16.22
C GLY A 309 22.11 -3.37 16.23
N GLY A 310 21.60 -3.97 15.15
CA GLY A 310 20.21 -4.41 15.04
C GLY A 310 19.96 -5.71 15.82
N HIS A 311 18.73 -5.87 16.29
CA HIS A 311 18.28 -7.05 17.01
C HIS A 311 16.97 -7.56 16.43
N VAL A 312 16.86 -8.88 16.26
CA VAL A 312 15.63 -9.56 15.88
C VAL A 312 15.25 -10.50 17.01
N THR A 313 14.00 -10.45 17.45
CA THR A 313 13.42 -11.40 18.40
C THR A 313 12.31 -12.16 17.70
N LEU A 314 12.45 -13.47 17.57
CA LEU A 314 11.35 -14.37 17.19
C LEU A 314 10.73 -14.88 18.51
N ALA A 315 9.50 -14.48 18.77
CA ALA A 315 8.72 -14.78 19.97
C ALA A 315 7.39 -15.48 19.61
N ASN A 316 7.35 -16.17 18.48
CA ASN A 316 6.17 -16.86 18.00
C ASN A 316 5.82 -18.04 18.93
N ALA A 317 4.76 -17.86 19.72
CA ALA A 317 4.24 -18.91 20.60
C ALA A 317 3.46 -20.00 19.84
N ALA A 318 2.96 -19.70 18.64
CA ALA A 318 2.09 -20.59 17.86
C ALA A 318 2.34 -20.46 16.34
N GLY A 319 3.01 -21.45 15.77
CA GLY A 319 3.41 -21.47 14.35
C GLY A 319 4.92 -21.60 14.23
N THR A 320 5.43 -21.92 13.03
CA THR A 320 6.86 -22.02 12.77
C THR A 320 7.22 -21.00 11.72
N ASP A 321 8.20 -20.15 12.01
CA ASP A 321 8.76 -19.23 11.02
C ASP A 321 9.60 -20.08 10.06
N THR A 322 8.99 -20.42 8.92
CA THR A 322 9.55 -21.35 7.95
C THR A 322 10.09 -20.60 6.74
N ALA A 323 11.15 -21.13 6.13
CA ALA A 323 11.73 -20.65 4.87
C ALA A 323 12.34 -19.22 4.86
N GLN A 324 12.20 -18.46 5.95
CA GLN A 324 12.89 -17.17 6.11
C GLN A 324 14.42 -17.34 6.15
N THR A 325 15.14 -16.37 5.59
CA THR A 325 16.59 -16.26 5.77
C THR A 325 16.89 -15.15 6.78
N ILE A 326 17.47 -15.50 7.92
CA ILE A 326 18.09 -14.51 8.82
C ILE A 326 19.53 -14.29 8.35
N LEU A 327 19.85 -13.07 7.93
CA LEU A 327 21.18 -12.71 7.43
C LEU A 327 21.86 -11.73 8.38
N PHE A 328 22.91 -12.18 9.06
CA PHE A 328 23.77 -11.28 9.82
C PHE A 328 24.66 -10.45 8.88
N GLY A 329 24.67 -9.14 9.12
CA GLY A 329 25.57 -8.18 8.50
C GLY A 329 26.86 -8.02 9.31
N THR A 330 27.54 -6.89 9.11
CA THR A 330 28.78 -6.60 9.84
C THR A 330 28.46 -5.92 11.19
N GLY A 331 28.61 -6.66 12.28
CA GLY A 331 28.56 -6.11 13.65
C GLY A 331 29.87 -5.41 14.06
N SER A 332 29.90 -4.84 15.27
CA SER A 332 31.11 -4.30 15.87
C SER A 332 31.23 -4.64 17.36
N ALA A 333 32.42 -4.50 17.93
CA ALA A 333 32.68 -4.76 19.35
C ALA A 333 31.80 -3.94 20.32
N THR A 334 31.28 -2.79 19.87
CA THR A 334 30.40 -1.91 20.67
C THR A 334 28.92 -2.00 20.25
N THR A 335 28.62 -2.71 19.16
CA THR A 335 27.27 -2.83 18.58
C THR A 335 27.11 -4.24 18.03
N LEU A 336 26.77 -5.17 18.93
CA LEU A 336 26.51 -6.55 18.54
C LEU A 336 25.22 -6.63 17.72
N ASN A 337 25.19 -7.54 16.76
CA ASN A 337 23.96 -7.92 16.10
C ASN A 337 23.34 -9.09 16.88
N GLY A 338 22.04 -9.07 17.14
CA GLY A 338 21.39 -10.11 17.92
C GLY A 338 20.23 -10.79 17.19
N LEU A 339 20.19 -12.11 17.25
CA LEU A 339 18.97 -12.89 17.03
C LEU A 339 18.56 -13.53 18.36
N ASP A 340 17.33 -13.30 18.80
CA ASP A 340 16.76 -13.92 19.98
C ASP A 340 15.62 -14.85 19.56
N ILE A 341 15.72 -16.13 19.90
CA ILE A 341 14.68 -17.14 19.67
C ILE A 341 14.21 -17.78 20.98
N ASN A 342 14.47 -17.14 22.13
CA ASN A 342 14.16 -17.69 23.45
C ASN A 342 12.68 -18.06 23.63
N ASP A 343 11.78 -17.25 23.08
CA ASP A 343 10.33 -17.40 23.24
C ASP A 343 9.65 -18.02 22.00
N ASN A 344 10.43 -18.48 21.02
CA ASN A 344 9.90 -19.13 19.81
C ASN A 344 9.61 -20.62 20.04
N SER A 345 8.58 -20.94 20.82
CA SER A 345 8.22 -22.34 21.11
C SER A 345 7.82 -23.16 19.88
N GLY A 346 7.44 -22.50 18.78
CA GLY A 346 7.14 -23.17 17.51
C GLY A 346 8.36 -23.46 16.63
N GLY A 347 9.54 -22.98 17.05
CA GLY A 347 10.81 -23.19 16.39
C GLY A 347 11.05 -22.32 15.16
N PHE A 348 12.30 -22.30 14.71
CA PHE A 348 12.71 -21.62 13.48
C PHE A 348 13.10 -22.67 12.42
N GLY A 349 12.38 -22.68 11.30
CA GLY A 349 12.59 -23.61 10.19
C GLY A 349 13.32 -23.00 9.00
N GLY A 350 13.94 -21.83 9.16
CA GLY A 350 14.63 -21.09 8.12
C GLY A 350 16.15 -21.29 8.09
N THR A 351 16.84 -20.42 7.36
CA THR A 351 18.32 -20.41 7.27
C THR A 351 18.90 -19.25 8.07
N ILE A 352 19.96 -19.49 8.83
CA ILE A 352 20.80 -18.44 9.42
C ILE A 352 22.10 -18.35 8.63
N ALA A 353 22.45 -17.16 8.15
CA ALA A 353 23.65 -16.92 7.36
C ALA A 353 24.40 -15.68 7.84
N GLY A 354 25.68 -15.56 7.45
CA GLY A 354 26.50 -14.37 7.71
C GLY A 354 27.05 -14.23 9.14
N PHE A 355 26.82 -15.21 10.02
CA PHE A 355 27.22 -15.15 11.43
C PHE A 355 28.75 -15.00 11.60
N GLY A 356 29.17 -14.03 12.39
CA GLY A 356 30.56 -13.61 12.59
C GLY A 356 30.88 -13.20 14.04
N ALA A 357 32.04 -12.56 14.22
CA ALA A 357 32.66 -12.33 15.53
C ALA A 357 31.90 -11.38 16.48
N TYR A 358 30.90 -10.64 15.97
CA TYR A 358 30.14 -9.65 16.72
C TYR A 358 28.62 -9.88 16.61
N ASP A 359 28.26 -11.14 16.37
CA ASP A 359 26.89 -11.59 16.30
C ASP A 359 26.59 -12.49 17.50
N ALA A 360 25.35 -12.45 17.98
CA ALA A 360 24.88 -13.27 19.07
C ALA A 360 23.55 -13.92 18.69
N ILE A 361 23.41 -15.20 19.03
CA ILE A 361 22.12 -15.90 18.99
C ILE A 361 21.77 -16.27 20.43
N THR A 362 20.65 -15.78 20.92
CA THR A 362 20.06 -16.19 22.20
C THR A 362 19.07 -17.31 21.94
N ILE A 363 19.34 -18.48 22.51
CA ILE A 363 18.45 -19.63 22.51
C ILE A 363 18.12 -19.92 23.96
N GLY A 364 16.85 -20.05 24.30
CA GLY A 364 16.49 -20.38 25.68
C GLY A 364 15.40 -21.44 25.78
N THR A 365 14.77 -21.50 26.95
CA THR A 365 14.12 -22.71 27.47
C THR A 365 12.81 -23.07 26.77
N SER A 366 12.31 -22.22 25.88
CA SER A 366 11.15 -22.58 25.05
C SER A 366 11.57 -23.36 23.79
N VAL A 367 12.84 -23.30 23.41
CA VAL A 367 13.43 -24.01 22.27
C VAL A 367 14.29 -25.18 22.72
N LEU A 368 15.05 -25.00 23.80
CA LEU A 368 15.82 -26.07 24.45
C LEU A 368 15.00 -26.69 25.59
N PRO A 369 15.21 -27.98 25.91
CA PRO A 369 14.69 -28.56 27.15
C PRO A 369 15.07 -27.68 28.35
N ALA A 370 14.14 -27.48 29.28
CA ALA A 370 14.36 -26.65 30.45
C ALA A 370 15.55 -27.17 31.25
N ALA A 371 16.64 -26.39 31.29
CA ALA A 371 17.82 -26.71 32.08
C ALA A 371 17.44 -26.81 33.57
N THR A 372 17.54 -27.99 34.14
CA THR A 372 17.72 -28.16 35.57
C THR A 372 19.13 -27.75 35.98
N ALA A 373 19.27 -27.25 37.22
CA ALA A 373 20.57 -26.86 37.74
C ALA A 373 21.52 -28.06 37.78
N GLY A 374 22.55 -28.05 36.92
CA GLY A 374 23.53 -29.14 36.77
C GLY A 374 23.61 -29.73 35.37
N ASP A 375 22.68 -29.39 34.48
CA ASP A 375 22.69 -29.90 33.11
C ASP A 375 23.86 -29.30 32.32
N SER A 376 24.49 -30.16 31.52
CA SER A 376 25.54 -29.76 30.59
C SER A 376 24.98 -29.82 29.18
N TYR A 377 25.35 -28.85 28.34
CA TYR A 377 24.97 -28.86 26.92
C TYR A 377 26.21 -29.13 26.07
N SER A 378 26.00 -29.90 25.00
CA SER A 378 26.98 -30.08 23.92
C SER A 378 26.48 -29.42 22.67
N GLU A 379 27.40 -28.78 21.96
CA GLU A 379 27.17 -28.17 20.66
C GLU A 379 28.01 -28.89 19.61
N SER A 380 27.39 -29.24 18.49
CA SER A 380 28.07 -29.87 17.36
C SER A 380 27.61 -29.20 16.07
N TYR A 381 28.55 -28.66 15.30
CA TYR A 381 28.28 -28.06 13.99
C TYR A 381 28.74 -28.99 12.87
N ASN A 382 27.79 -29.41 12.03
CA ASN A 382 28.09 -30.21 10.86
C ASN A 382 28.36 -29.28 9.66
N THR A 383 29.64 -29.12 9.30
CA THR A 383 30.06 -28.24 8.19
C THR A 383 29.58 -28.70 6.81
N ALA A 384 29.21 -29.98 6.64
CA ALA A 384 28.71 -30.50 5.38
C ALA A 384 27.22 -30.16 5.16
N THR A 385 26.44 -30.03 6.24
CA THR A 385 25.01 -29.74 6.18
C THR A 385 24.67 -28.32 6.66
N GLY A 386 25.60 -27.61 7.28
CA GLY A 386 25.37 -26.28 7.87
C GLY A 386 24.50 -26.32 9.14
N VAL A 387 24.38 -27.48 9.79
CA VAL A 387 23.46 -27.67 10.93
C VAL A 387 24.23 -27.59 12.25
N LEU A 388 23.82 -26.68 13.13
CA LEU A 388 24.21 -26.68 14.55
C LEU A 388 23.23 -27.55 15.34
N THR A 389 23.75 -28.52 16.08
CA THR A 389 22.97 -29.36 17.00
C THR A 389 23.37 -29.05 18.43
N THR A 390 22.41 -28.59 19.21
CA THR A 390 22.50 -28.39 20.66
C THR A 390 21.84 -29.59 21.35
N LYS A 391 22.57 -30.28 22.23
CA LYS A 391 22.06 -31.45 22.94
C LYS A 391 22.38 -31.36 24.43
N GLU A 392 21.37 -31.55 25.26
CA GLU A 392 21.51 -31.78 26.70
C GLU A 392 22.20 -33.13 26.96
N LEU A 393 23.24 -33.12 27.79
CA LEU A 393 24.15 -34.25 28.03
C LEU A 393 23.69 -35.17 29.17
#